data_AF-A0A0G0FMS7-F1
#
_entry.id   AF-A0A0G0FMS7-F1
#
_cell.length_a   1.000
_cell.length_b   1.000
_cell.length_c   1.000
_cell.angle_alpha   90.00
_cell.angle_beta   90.00
_cell.angle_gamma   90.00
#
_symmetry.space_group_name_H-M   'P 1'
#
loop_
_entity.id
_entity.type
_entity.pdbx_description
1 polymer ?
#
loop_
_entity_poly.entity_id
_entity_poly.type
_entity_poly.pdbx_seq_one_letter_code
_entity_poly.pdbx_strand_id
1 'polypeptide(L)'
;RKFFDSVDQNILIKILGRKIKDEKVNSLLKEVIFSYSSIYERERERERESTFPAQKGMPIGNLTSQIFSNIYMNEFDQFIKHKLKIKHYARYTDDFIIISADKEYLKNLIPLIQNFLRTELHLELHPKKVHVTRHNRGIDFLGYVILPEHIELRTKTKRKIPKKIKKAVSLYKNGKINELALHSSLQSYLGVLSHSNAYKLSQEIQNKFWFWLKG
;
A
#
# COMPACT_ATOMS: atom_id res chain seq x y z
N ARG A 1 -6.23 -4.26 -9.99
CA ARG A 1 -6.67 -2.85 -9.99
C ARG A 1 -5.82 -2.09 -8.97
N LYS A 2 -5.31 -0.88 -9.28
CA LYS A 2 -4.56 -0.06 -8.31
C LYS A 2 -5.57 0.76 -7.49
N PHE A 3 -5.35 0.89 -6.19
CA PHE A 3 -6.29 1.56 -5.27
C PHE A 3 -6.54 3.03 -5.65
N PHE A 4 -5.47 3.81 -5.88
CA PHE A 4 -5.58 5.24 -6.20
C PHE A 4 -6.42 5.49 -7.46
N ASP A 5 -6.29 4.65 -8.49
CA ASP A 5 -7.06 4.71 -9.74
C ASP A 5 -8.56 4.36 -9.56
N SER A 6 -8.92 3.78 -8.42
CA SER A 6 -10.30 3.34 -8.14
C SER A 6 -11.09 4.28 -7.22
N VAL A 7 -10.44 5.27 -6.62
CA VAL A 7 -11.11 6.23 -5.72
C VAL A 7 -12.11 7.07 -6.51
N ASP A 8 -13.35 7.09 -6.04
CA ASP A 8 -14.43 7.90 -6.61
C ASP A 8 -14.33 9.34 -6.08
N GLN A 9 -14.10 10.29 -6.99
CA GLN A 9 -13.86 11.69 -6.65
C GLN A 9 -15.09 12.37 -6.03
N ASN A 10 -16.29 12.00 -6.48
CA ASN A 10 -17.54 12.56 -5.96
C ASN A 10 -17.78 12.11 -4.51
N ILE A 11 -17.51 10.84 -4.21
CA ILE A 11 -17.58 10.32 -2.84
C ILE A 11 -16.55 11.03 -1.96
N LEU A 12 -15.32 11.21 -2.44
CA LEU A 12 -14.27 11.90 -1.68
C LEU A 12 -14.66 13.34 -1.34
N ILE A 13 -15.18 14.10 -2.30
CA ILE A 13 -15.65 15.48 -2.08
C ILE A 13 -16.82 15.50 -1.09
N LYS A 14 -17.75 14.54 -1.19
CA LYS A 14 -18.86 14.40 -0.24
C LYS A 14 -18.35 14.17 1.18
N ILE A 15 -17.35 13.29 1.37
CA ILE A 15 -16.73 13.04 2.68
C ILE A 15 -16.07 14.31 3.22
N LEU A 16 -15.27 14.99 2.40
CA LEU A 16 -14.59 16.24 2.78
C LEU A 16 -15.59 17.33 3.21
N GLY A 17 -16.66 17.54 2.43
CA GLY A 17 -17.70 18.55 2.72
C GLY A 17 -18.53 18.28 3.98
N ARG A 18 -18.49 17.07 4.55
CA ARG A 18 -19.09 16.81 5.87
C ARG A 18 -18.33 17.54 6.98
N LYS A 19 -17.00 17.63 6.86
CA LYS A 19 -16.11 18.21 7.88
C LYS A 19 -15.69 19.64 7.55
N ILE A 20 -15.42 19.94 6.29
CA ILE A 20 -14.98 21.26 5.83
C ILE A 20 -16.20 22.03 5.34
N LYS A 21 -16.58 23.10 6.05
CA LYS A 21 -17.73 23.94 5.72
C LYS A 21 -17.39 25.20 4.94
N ASP A 22 -16.11 25.59 4.92
CA ASP A 22 -15.63 26.74 4.17
C ASP A 22 -15.81 26.51 2.65
N GLU A 23 -16.54 27.42 2.01
CA GLU A 23 -16.87 27.33 0.58
C GLU A 23 -15.64 27.53 -0.32
N LYS A 24 -14.72 28.42 0.06
CA LYS A 24 -13.50 28.69 -0.72
C LYS A 24 -12.57 27.48 -0.71
N VAL A 25 -12.38 26.88 0.47
CA VAL A 25 -11.59 25.65 0.61
C VAL A 25 -12.24 24.50 -0.16
N ASN A 26 -13.56 24.33 -0.06
CA ASN A 26 -14.26 23.30 -0.82
C ASN A 26 -14.16 23.51 -2.34
N SER A 27 -14.22 24.76 -2.81
CA SER A 27 -14.01 25.10 -4.22
C SER A 27 -12.60 24.70 -4.69
N LEU A 28 -11.58 25.07 -3.92
CA LEU A 28 -10.19 24.71 -4.21
C LEU A 28 -9.97 23.19 -4.20
N LEU A 29 -10.54 22.47 -3.23
CA LEU A 29 -10.45 21.00 -3.16
C LEU A 29 -11.08 20.34 -4.38
N LYS A 30 -12.25 20.82 -4.83
CA LYS A 30 -12.90 20.33 -6.04
C LYS A 30 -12.02 20.57 -7.26
N GLU A 31 -11.48 21.77 -7.42
CA GLU A 31 -10.57 22.11 -8.53
C GLU A 31 -9.36 21.16 -8.56
N VAL A 32 -8.68 21.01 -7.42
CA VAL A 32 -7.53 20.11 -7.30
C VAL A 32 -7.91 18.67 -7.65
N ILE A 33 -8.97 18.11 -7.05
CA ILE A 33 -9.36 16.71 -7.26
C ILE A 33 -9.80 16.46 -8.71
N PHE A 34 -10.64 17.33 -9.27
CA PHE A 34 -11.18 17.16 -10.62
C PHE A 34 -10.15 17.44 -11.72
N SER A 35 -9.15 18.30 -11.47
CA SER A 35 -8.06 18.56 -12.43
C SER A 35 -7.34 17.28 -12.85
N TYR A 36 -7.27 16.27 -11.97
CA TYR A 36 -6.56 15.03 -12.23
C TYR A 36 -7.22 14.13 -13.28
N SER A 37 -8.53 14.23 -13.47
CA SER A 37 -9.24 13.46 -14.50
C SER A 37 -8.76 13.81 -15.90
N SER A 38 -8.57 15.11 -16.14
CA SER A 38 -8.23 15.65 -17.46
C SER A 38 -6.88 15.15 -18.02
N ILE A 39 -5.99 14.70 -17.13
CA ILE A 39 -4.66 14.20 -17.50
C ILE A 39 -4.72 12.70 -17.84
N TYR A 40 -5.47 11.91 -17.06
CA TYR A 40 -5.56 10.46 -17.26
C TYR A 40 -6.62 10.04 -18.30
N GLU A 41 -7.66 10.83 -18.52
CA GLU A 41 -8.65 10.59 -19.60
C GLU A 41 -8.01 10.69 -20.98
N ARG A 42 -7.10 11.66 -21.19
CA ARG A 42 -6.32 11.80 -22.44
C ARG A 42 -5.40 10.60 -22.74
N GLU A 43 -4.95 9.88 -21.71
CA GLU A 43 -4.15 8.67 -21.88
C GLU A 43 -5.02 7.42 -22.09
N ARG A 44 -6.23 7.37 -21.51
CA ARG A 44 -7.14 6.21 -21.61
C ARG A 44 -8.02 6.17 -22.85
N GLU A 45 -8.29 7.30 -23.50
CA GLU A 45 -9.04 7.35 -24.78
C GLU A 45 -8.37 6.52 -25.90
N ARG A 46 -7.09 6.17 -25.77
CA ARG A 46 -6.39 5.32 -26.73
C ARG A 46 -6.65 3.81 -26.56
N GLU A 47 -7.25 3.35 -25.45
CA GLU A 47 -7.23 1.92 -25.12
C GLU A 47 -8.54 1.22 -24.77
N ARG A 48 -9.69 1.89 -24.55
CA ARG A 48 -11.00 1.19 -24.46
C ARG A 48 -12.23 2.10 -24.40
N GLU A 49 -13.26 1.63 -25.09
CA GLU A 49 -14.66 2.01 -24.98
C GLU A 49 -15.30 1.22 -23.81
N SER A 50 -15.62 1.87 -22.68
CA SER A 50 -16.54 1.28 -21.69
C SER A 50 -17.16 2.34 -20.76
N THR A 51 -18.44 2.61 -21.01
CA THR A 51 -19.57 2.69 -20.07
C THR A 51 -19.20 2.94 -18.60
N PHE A 52 -19.18 4.20 -18.17
CA PHE A 52 -19.54 4.76 -16.85
C PHE A 52 -18.76 6.08 -16.69
N PRO A 53 -19.41 7.27 -16.76
CA PRO A 53 -18.74 8.57 -16.67
C PRO A 53 -18.44 8.94 -15.21
N ALA A 54 -17.83 8.03 -14.45
CA ALA A 54 -17.42 8.30 -13.08
C ALA A 54 -15.96 8.75 -13.10
N GLN A 55 -15.74 10.02 -12.75
CA GLN A 55 -14.44 10.63 -12.54
C GLN A 55 -13.72 9.88 -11.41
N LYS A 56 -12.86 8.92 -11.78
CA LYS A 56 -12.15 8.03 -10.87
C LYS A 56 -10.66 8.30 -10.92
N GLY A 57 -10.03 8.30 -9.75
CA GLY A 57 -8.58 8.38 -9.64
C GLY A 57 -8.09 9.54 -8.78
N MET A 58 -6.87 9.39 -8.28
CA MET A 58 -6.06 10.44 -7.67
C MET A 58 -4.60 10.24 -8.11
N PRO A 59 -3.78 11.30 -8.24
CA PRO A 59 -2.42 11.16 -8.72
C PRO A 59 -1.58 10.40 -7.67
N ILE A 60 -0.71 9.53 -8.16
CA ILE A 60 0.21 8.79 -7.30
C ILE A 60 1.44 9.67 -7.07
N GLY A 61 1.79 9.92 -5.81
CA GLY A 61 3.04 10.60 -5.43
C GLY A 61 2.88 12.03 -4.92
N ASN A 62 1.68 12.62 -4.93
CA ASN A 62 1.41 13.89 -4.24
C ASN A 62 1.01 13.62 -2.78
N LEU A 63 1.48 14.45 -1.83
CA LEU A 63 1.12 14.39 -0.41
C LEU A 63 -0.40 14.46 -0.22
N THR A 64 -1.10 15.28 -1.00
CA THR A 64 -2.55 15.43 -0.93
C THR A 64 -3.29 14.12 -1.19
N SER A 65 -2.83 13.31 -2.15
CA SER A 65 -3.46 12.04 -2.51
C SER A 65 -3.30 10.98 -1.43
N GLN A 66 -2.20 11.00 -0.68
CA GLN A 66 -2.02 10.13 0.48
C GLN A 66 -3.00 10.51 1.60
N ILE A 67 -3.16 11.81 1.86
CA ILE A 67 -4.12 12.32 2.84
C ILE A 67 -5.54 11.99 2.42
N PHE A 68 -5.91 12.25 1.16
CA PHE A 68 -7.24 11.94 0.63
C PHE A 68 -7.54 10.45 0.67
N SER A 69 -6.58 9.58 0.36
CA SER A 69 -6.73 8.13 0.52
C SER A 69 -7.08 7.73 1.96
N ASN A 70 -6.42 8.34 2.95
CA ASN A 70 -6.70 8.05 4.36
C ASN A 70 -8.05 8.60 4.81
N ILE A 71 -8.43 9.81 4.36
CA ILE A 71 -9.76 10.39 4.62
C ILE A 71 -10.86 9.51 4.01
N TYR A 72 -10.64 9.05 2.78
CA TYR A 72 -11.57 8.17 2.08
C TYR A 72 -11.77 6.84 2.83
N MET A 73 -10.66 6.20 3.20
CA MET A 73 -10.68 4.92 3.92
C MET A 73 -11.06 5.04 5.39
N ASN A 74 -11.10 6.25 5.95
CA ASN A 74 -11.63 6.44 7.31
C ASN A 74 -13.11 6.04 7.41
N GLU A 75 -13.92 6.24 6.38
CA GLU A 75 -15.31 5.75 6.39
C GLU A 75 -15.38 4.22 6.56
N PHE A 76 -14.44 3.50 5.94
CA PHE A 76 -14.28 2.06 6.14
C PHE A 76 -13.85 1.71 7.57
N ASP A 77 -12.89 2.43 8.14
CA ASP A 77 -12.49 2.21 9.54
C ASP A 77 -13.67 2.43 10.52
N GLN A 78 -14.47 3.46 10.28
CA GLN A 78 -15.65 3.75 11.08
C GLN A 78 -16.67 2.61 11.00
N PHE A 79 -16.88 2.05 9.81
CA PHE A 79 -17.71 0.86 9.61
C PHE A 79 -17.17 -0.35 10.38
N ILE A 80 -15.87 -0.65 10.25
CA ILE A 80 -15.23 -1.77 10.96
C ILE A 80 -15.35 -1.64 12.48
N LYS A 81 -15.05 -0.45 13.03
CA LYS A 81 -14.94 -0.24 14.48
C LYS A 81 -16.28 0.05 15.16
N HIS A 82 -17.20 0.77 14.53
CA HIS A 82 -18.46 1.18 15.17
C HIS A 82 -19.66 0.33 14.76
N LYS A 83 -19.70 -0.16 13.51
CA LYS A 83 -20.80 -1.04 13.05
C LYS A 83 -20.49 -2.51 13.33
N LEU A 84 -19.36 -3.01 12.82
CA LEU A 84 -18.98 -4.42 13.00
C LEU A 84 -18.33 -4.71 14.36
N LYS A 85 -17.90 -3.65 15.08
CA LYS A 85 -17.27 -3.73 16.41
C LYS A 85 -16.08 -4.69 16.49
N ILE A 86 -15.30 -4.75 15.41
CA ILE A 86 -14.14 -5.65 15.33
C ILE A 86 -13.05 -5.15 16.26
N LYS A 87 -12.64 -6.02 17.20
CA LYS A 87 -11.62 -5.69 18.20
C LYS A 87 -10.24 -5.54 17.55
N HIS A 88 -9.77 -6.59 16.89
CA HIS A 88 -8.42 -6.65 16.32
C HIS A 88 -8.45 -6.38 14.81
N TYR A 89 -8.17 -5.12 14.46
CA TYR A 89 -8.13 -4.61 13.10
C TYR A 89 -6.91 -3.71 12.95
N ALA A 90 -6.17 -3.88 11.86
CA ALA A 90 -5.10 -2.98 11.47
C ALA A 90 -5.18 -2.70 9.97
N ARG A 91 -4.94 -1.45 9.58
CA ARG A 91 -4.92 -1.01 8.19
C ARG A 91 -3.69 -0.16 7.92
N TYR A 92 -3.13 -0.34 6.74
CA TYR A 92 -2.10 0.50 6.17
C TYR A 92 -2.49 0.79 4.73
N THR A 93 -2.80 2.05 4.43
CA THR A 93 -3.37 2.47 3.15
C THR A 93 -4.60 1.64 2.77
N ASP A 94 -4.48 0.84 1.70
CA ASP A 94 -5.48 -0.05 1.13
C ASP A 94 -5.38 -1.50 1.63
N ASP A 95 -4.26 -1.88 2.26
CA ASP A 95 -4.05 -3.20 2.83
C ASP A 95 -4.54 -3.21 4.30
N PHE A 96 -5.36 -4.19 4.67
CA PHE A 96 -5.85 -4.35 6.04
C PHE A 96 -5.88 -5.81 6.48
N ILE A 97 -5.83 -6.02 7.80
CA ILE A 97 -5.91 -7.33 8.45
C ILE A 97 -6.93 -7.29 9.58
N ILE A 98 -7.65 -8.40 9.73
CA ILE A 98 -8.59 -8.65 10.83
C ILE A 98 -8.20 -9.97 11.48
N ILE A 99 -8.13 -9.97 12.81
CA ILE A 99 -7.72 -11.16 13.58
C ILE A 99 -8.88 -11.60 14.48
N SER A 100 -9.26 -12.87 14.35
CA SER A 100 -10.25 -13.52 15.20
C SER A 100 -9.85 -14.97 15.47
N ALA A 101 -10.32 -15.52 16.59
CA ALA A 101 -10.19 -16.93 16.92
C ALA A 101 -11.15 -17.81 16.09
N ASP A 102 -12.26 -17.22 15.62
CA ASP A 102 -13.28 -17.92 14.84
C ASP A 102 -13.08 -17.70 13.33
N LYS A 103 -12.82 -18.80 12.61
CA LYS A 103 -12.64 -18.81 11.16
C LYS A 103 -13.94 -18.56 10.39
N GLU A 104 -15.06 -19.08 10.87
CA GLU A 104 -16.36 -18.89 10.20
C GLU A 104 -16.84 -17.46 10.37
N TYR A 105 -16.63 -16.86 11.55
CA TYR A 105 -16.81 -15.42 11.75
C TYR A 105 -16.05 -14.60 10.69
N LEU A 106 -14.75 -14.88 10.48
CA LEU A 106 -13.96 -14.17 9.46
C LEU A 106 -14.51 -14.35 8.05
N LYS A 107 -14.97 -15.55 7.68
CA LYS A 107 -15.59 -15.78 6.37
C LYS A 107 -16.89 -15.01 6.20
N ASN A 108 -17.71 -14.94 7.24
CA ASN A 108 -18.97 -14.21 7.23
C ASN A 108 -18.79 -12.69 7.17
N LEU A 109 -17.63 -12.17 7.60
CA LEU A 109 -17.28 -10.75 7.45
C LEU A 109 -16.97 -10.33 6.00
N ILE A 110 -16.42 -11.24 5.19
CA ILE A 110 -16.01 -10.95 3.81
C ILE A 110 -17.15 -10.33 2.98
N PRO A 111 -18.35 -10.94 2.88
CA PRO A 111 -19.44 -10.36 2.09
C PRO A 111 -19.94 -9.01 2.64
N LEU A 112 -19.93 -8.81 3.97
CA LEU A 112 -20.32 -7.53 4.59
C LEU A 112 -19.35 -6.40 4.21
N ILE A 113 -18.05 -6.69 4.29
CA ILE A 113 -16.98 -5.76 3.91
C ILE A 113 -17.04 -5.47 2.40
N GLN A 114 -17.18 -6.50 1.57
CA GLN A 114 -17.31 -6.35 0.12
C GLN A 114 -18.52 -5.49 -0.25
N ASN A 115 -19.66 -5.71 0.41
CA ASN A 115 -20.84 -4.92 0.14
C ASN A 115 -20.63 -3.45 0.53
N PHE A 116 -20.13 -3.17 1.72
CA PHE A 116 -19.85 -1.80 2.16
C PHE A 116 -18.88 -1.07 1.22
N LEU A 117 -17.76 -1.72 0.88
CA LEU A 117 -16.77 -1.14 -0.04
C LEU A 117 -17.38 -0.84 -1.40
N ARG A 118 -18.23 -1.73 -1.92
CA ARG A 118 -18.88 -1.56 -3.22
C ARG A 118 -19.96 -0.48 -3.20
N THR A 119 -20.81 -0.43 -2.18
CA THR A 119 -21.98 0.47 -2.14
C THR A 119 -21.64 1.86 -1.63
N GLU A 120 -20.82 1.97 -0.58
CA GLU A 120 -20.53 3.25 0.06
C GLU A 120 -19.29 3.93 -0.51
N LEU A 121 -18.31 3.15 -0.96
CA LEU A 121 -17.02 3.64 -1.44
C LEU A 121 -16.74 3.28 -2.91
N HIS A 122 -17.63 2.61 -3.62
CA HIS A 122 -17.41 2.21 -5.02
C HIS A 122 -16.06 1.48 -5.27
N LEU A 123 -15.55 0.78 -4.25
CA LEU A 123 -14.30 0.03 -4.26
C LEU A 123 -14.57 -1.48 -4.36
N GLU A 124 -13.63 -2.20 -4.97
CA GLU A 124 -13.68 -3.65 -5.12
C GLU A 124 -12.45 -4.29 -4.47
N LEU A 125 -12.68 -5.31 -3.64
CA LEU A 125 -11.59 -6.15 -3.16
C LEU A 125 -11.03 -6.99 -4.29
N HIS A 126 -9.70 -7.08 -4.36
CA HIS A 126 -9.06 -7.94 -5.35
C HIS A 126 -9.27 -9.42 -4.98
N PRO A 127 -9.94 -10.23 -5.82
CA PRO A 127 -10.39 -11.58 -5.42
C PRO A 127 -9.23 -12.51 -5.02
N LYS A 128 -8.08 -12.37 -5.69
CA LYS A 128 -6.88 -13.18 -5.37
C LYS A 128 -6.09 -12.71 -4.14
N LYS A 129 -6.39 -11.53 -3.58
CA LYS A 129 -5.69 -10.97 -2.42
C LYS A 129 -6.42 -11.22 -1.11
N VAL A 130 -7.72 -11.55 -1.15
CA VAL A 130 -8.48 -11.88 0.05
C VAL A 130 -8.16 -13.32 0.44
N HIS A 131 -7.58 -13.51 1.62
CA HIS A 131 -7.27 -14.84 2.14
C HIS A 131 -7.52 -14.93 3.65
N VAL A 132 -8.04 -16.07 4.09
CA VAL A 132 -8.16 -16.41 5.52
C VAL A 132 -7.14 -17.51 5.82
N THR A 133 -6.17 -17.21 6.69
CA THR A 133 -5.11 -18.14 7.07
C THR A 133 -4.98 -18.22 8.58
N ARG A 134 -4.32 -19.27 9.07
CA ARG A 134 -3.95 -19.41 10.48
C ARG A 134 -2.70 -18.59 10.75
N HIS A 135 -2.65 -17.93 11.91
CA HIS A 135 -1.51 -17.12 12.34
C HIS A 135 -0.18 -17.90 12.34
N ASN A 136 -0.21 -19.20 12.68
CA ASN A 136 0.98 -20.05 12.69
C ASN A 136 1.58 -20.35 11.30
N ARG A 137 0.86 -20.09 10.21
CA ARG A 137 1.39 -20.21 8.84
C ARG A 137 2.09 -18.93 8.35
N GLY A 138 2.07 -17.89 9.17
CA GLY A 138 2.54 -16.57 8.80
C GLY A 138 1.50 -15.76 8.04
N ILE A 139 1.47 -14.45 8.29
CA ILE A 139 0.59 -13.49 7.60
C ILE A 139 1.47 -12.54 6.79
N ASP A 140 1.27 -12.56 5.47
CA ASP A 140 1.96 -11.69 4.53
C ASP A 140 1.42 -10.25 4.65
N PHE A 141 2.17 -9.34 5.26
CA PHE A 141 1.75 -7.95 5.48
C PHE A 141 2.93 -6.97 5.37
N LEU A 142 2.75 -5.90 4.58
CA LEU A 142 3.72 -4.79 4.42
C LEU A 142 5.17 -5.19 4.11
N GLY A 143 5.35 -6.25 3.33
CA GLY A 143 6.69 -6.73 2.92
C GLY A 143 7.33 -7.71 3.90
N TYR A 144 6.63 -8.06 4.97
CA TYR A 144 7.02 -9.06 5.96
C TYR A 144 6.04 -10.22 6.01
N VAL A 145 6.47 -11.29 6.66
CA VAL A 145 5.63 -12.43 7.08
C VAL A 145 5.60 -12.40 8.60
N ILE A 146 4.44 -12.06 9.16
CA ILE A 146 4.24 -11.95 10.61
C ILE A 146 3.90 -13.36 11.14
N LEU A 147 4.77 -13.90 11.98
CA LEU A 147 4.56 -15.15 12.71
C LEU A 147 4.32 -14.84 14.20
N PRO A 148 3.86 -15.82 15.00
CA PRO A 148 3.49 -15.57 16.40
C PRO A 148 4.68 -15.16 17.27
N GLU A 149 5.86 -15.71 17.00
CA GLU A 149 7.07 -15.53 17.82
C GLU A 149 8.08 -14.57 17.19
N HIS A 150 7.98 -14.33 15.88
CA HIS A 150 8.93 -13.51 15.14
C HIS A 150 8.33 -12.95 13.85
N ILE A 151 9.06 -12.03 13.22
CA ILE A 151 8.72 -11.47 11.91
C ILE A 151 9.80 -11.89 10.93
N GLU A 152 9.42 -12.40 9.77
CA GLU A 152 10.37 -12.71 8.69
C GLU A 152 10.24 -11.72 7.54
N LEU A 153 11.33 -11.49 6.82
CA LEU A 153 11.27 -10.74 5.57
C LEU A 153 10.61 -11.60 4.48
N ARG A 154 9.67 -11.03 3.72
CA ARG A 154 9.03 -11.73 2.60
C ARG A 154 10.07 -12.30 1.64
N THR A 155 9.91 -13.57 1.26
CA THR A 155 10.84 -14.31 0.39
C THR A 155 11.19 -13.58 -0.91
N LYS A 156 10.20 -12.92 -1.53
CA LYS A 156 10.41 -12.12 -2.74
C LYS A 156 11.37 -10.95 -2.51
N THR A 157 11.28 -10.29 -1.35
CA THR A 157 12.16 -9.19 -0.96
C THR A 157 13.55 -9.73 -0.64
N LYS A 158 13.64 -10.79 0.18
CA LYS A 158 14.90 -11.49 0.50
C LYS A 158 15.71 -11.84 -0.76
N ARG A 159 15.07 -12.36 -1.81
CA ARG A 159 15.71 -12.70 -3.09
C ARG A 159 16.13 -11.49 -3.94
N LYS A 160 15.49 -10.33 -3.75
CA LYS A 160 15.77 -9.10 -4.52
C LYS A 160 16.94 -8.30 -3.95
N ILE A 161 17.12 -8.28 -2.63
CA ILE A 161 18.15 -7.47 -1.95
C ILE A 161 19.55 -7.72 -2.52
N PRO A 162 20.08 -8.97 -2.60
CA PRO A 162 21.41 -9.20 -3.15
C PRO A 162 21.59 -8.69 -4.58
N LYS A 163 20.56 -8.87 -5.44
CA LYS A 163 20.58 -8.44 -6.84
C LYS A 163 20.65 -6.90 -6.96
N LYS A 164 19.93 -6.19 -6.09
CA LYS A 164 19.91 -4.73 -6.05
C LYS A 164 21.24 -4.16 -5.56
N ILE A 165 21.81 -4.75 -4.52
CA ILE A 165 23.11 -4.34 -3.98
C ILE A 165 24.22 -4.59 -5.01
N LYS A 166 24.25 -5.76 -5.66
CA LYS A 166 25.22 -6.04 -6.73
C LYS A 166 25.12 -5.01 -7.87
N LYS A 167 23.89 -4.63 -8.26
CA LYS A 167 23.67 -3.58 -9.25
C LYS A 167 24.20 -2.22 -8.78
N ALA A 168 23.96 -1.84 -7.52
CA ALA A 168 24.48 -0.59 -6.95
C ALA A 168 26.02 -0.56 -6.97
N VAL A 169 26.68 -1.65 -6.56
CA VAL A 169 28.15 -1.77 -6.63
C VAL A 169 28.64 -1.62 -8.06
N SER A 170 27.99 -2.26 -9.04
CA SER A 170 28.35 -2.11 -10.46
C SER A 170 28.20 -0.68 -10.97
N LEU A 171 27.16 0.05 -10.54
CA LEU A 171 26.98 1.45 -10.89
C LEU A 171 28.08 2.33 -10.27
N TYR A 172 28.48 2.04 -9.04
CA TYR A 172 29.57 2.74 -8.36
C TYR A 172 30.91 2.54 -9.08
N LYS A 173 31.25 1.28 -9.41
CA LYS A 173 32.48 0.96 -10.17
C LYS A 173 32.54 1.63 -11.54
N ASN A 174 31.39 1.83 -12.17
CA ASN A 174 31.26 2.54 -13.44
C ASN A 174 31.16 4.06 -13.30
N GLY A 175 31.41 4.62 -12.09
CA GLY A 175 31.37 6.07 -11.83
C GLY A 175 29.99 6.71 -11.90
N LYS A 176 28.90 5.93 -11.97
CA LYS A 176 27.53 6.45 -12.14
C LYS A 176 26.88 6.90 -10.82
N ILE A 177 27.38 6.42 -9.69
CA ILE A 177 26.97 6.83 -8.35
C ILE A 177 28.21 7.03 -7.49
N ASN A 178 28.11 7.90 -6.48
CA ASN A 178 29.17 8.12 -5.51
C ASN A 178 29.11 7.10 -4.35
N GLU A 179 30.14 7.10 -3.51
CA GLU A 179 30.27 6.21 -2.36
C GLU A 179 29.13 6.39 -1.35
N LEU A 180 28.74 7.64 -1.09
CA LEU A 180 27.64 7.96 -0.18
C LEU A 180 26.33 7.31 -0.65
N ALA A 181 26.02 7.37 -1.95
CA ALA A 181 24.83 6.74 -2.53
C ALA A 181 24.90 5.21 -2.46
N LEU A 182 26.09 4.62 -2.66
CA LEU A 182 26.30 3.19 -2.50
C LEU A 182 26.05 2.73 -1.05
N HIS A 183 26.67 3.38 -0.07
CA HIS A 183 26.50 3.06 1.34
C HIS A 183 25.07 3.33 1.82
N SER A 184 24.43 4.40 1.35
CA SER A 184 23.02 4.68 1.63
C SER A 184 22.11 3.55 1.12
N SER A 185 22.41 2.98 -0.06
CA SER A 185 21.67 1.83 -0.58
C SER A 185 21.83 0.60 0.33
N LEU A 186 23.03 0.30 0.81
CA LEU A 186 23.27 -0.80 1.75
C LEU A 186 22.52 -0.57 3.07
N GLN A 187 22.66 0.61 3.67
CA GLN A 187 22.04 0.94 4.96
C GLN A 187 20.52 0.91 4.89
N SER A 188 19.93 1.35 3.77
CA SER A 188 18.48 1.23 3.55
C SER A 188 18.00 -0.23 3.63
N TYR A 189 18.71 -1.17 3.00
CA TYR A 189 18.35 -2.59 3.10
C TYR A 189 18.63 -3.18 4.47
N LEU A 190 19.70 -2.76 5.15
CA LEU A 190 19.98 -3.19 6.53
C LEU A 190 18.89 -2.73 7.51
N GLY A 191 18.38 -1.50 7.34
CA GLY A 191 17.24 -0.99 8.11
C GLY A 191 15.95 -1.79 7.88
N VAL A 192 15.68 -2.22 6.65
CA VAL A 192 14.55 -3.14 6.39
C VAL A 192 14.77 -4.48 7.09
N LEU A 193 15.99 -5.01 7.09
CA LEU A 193 16.30 -6.28 7.73
C LEU A 193 16.23 -6.20 9.26
N SER A 194 16.53 -5.04 9.87
CA SER A 194 16.51 -4.88 11.33
C SER A 194 15.11 -4.99 11.96
N HIS A 195 14.04 -4.84 11.16
CA HIS A 195 12.66 -5.06 11.61
C HIS A 195 12.19 -6.52 11.48
N SER A 196 13.10 -7.45 11.18
CA SER A 196 12.79 -8.87 11.02
C SER A 196 13.86 -9.76 11.65
N ASN A 197 13.55 -11.04 11.87
CA ASN A 197 14.49 -12.07 12.28
C ASN A 197 15.43 -12.44 11.12
N ALA A 198 16.31 -11.51 10.77
CA ALA A 198 17.16 -11.59 9.59
C ALA A 198 18.65 -11.37 9.89
N TYR A 199 19.10 -11.55 11.14
CA TYR A 199 20.49 -11.31 11.55
C TYR A 199 21.52 -12.02 10.65
N LYS A 200 21.33 -13.33 10.40
CA LYS A 200 22.21 -14.12 9.52
C LYS A 200 22.24 -13.56 8.09
N LEU A 201 21.08 -13.15 7.57
CA LEU A 201 20.97 -12.57 6.24
C LEU A 201 21.65 -11.20 6.16
N SER A 202 21.54 -10.37 7.20
CA SER A 202 22.24 -9.08 7.28
C SER A 202 23.75 -9.26 7.20
N GLN A 203 24.30 -10.23 7.94
CA GLN A 203 25.73 -10.57 7.88
C GLN A 203 26.14 -11.06 6.49
N GLU A 204 25.37 -11.97 5.88
CA GLU A 204 25.62 -12.46 4.52
C GLU A 204 25.63 -11.32 3.49
N ILE A 205 24.69 -10.38 3.59
CA ILE A 205 24.60 -9.22 2.69
C ILE A 205 25.82 -8.30 2.84
N GLN A 206 26.27 -8.02 4.06
CA GLN A 206 27.47 -7.21 4.30
C GLN A 206 28.71 -7.88 3.71
N ASN A 207 28.89 -9.18 3.93
CA ASN A 207 30.01 -9.94 3.37
C ASN A 207 30.01 -9.91 1.84
N LYS A 208 28.84 -10.14 1.21
CA LYS A 208 28.68 -10.06 -0.25
C LYS A 208 28.94 -8.66 -0.79
N PHE A 209 28.51 -7.62 -0.08
CA PHE A 209 28.78 -6.23 -0.45
C PHE A 209 30.28 -5.97 -0.52
N TRP A 210 31.04 -6.32 0.52
CA TRP A 210 32.49 -6.15 0.54
C TRP A 210 33.20 -6.98 -0.53
N PHE A 211 32.76 -8.21 -0.74
CA PHE A 211 33.29 -9.09 -1.79
C PHE A 211 33.12 -8.45 -3.19
N TRP A 212 31.93 -7.96 -3.54
CA TRP A 212 31.68 -7.32 -4.83
C TRP A 212 32.37 -5.97 -4.97
N LEU A 213 32.57 -5.24 -3.87
CA LEU A 213 33.25 -3.96 -3.91
C LEU A 213 34.74 -4.13 -4.23
N LYS A 214 35.37 -5.13 -3.60
CA LYS A 214 36.81 -5.41 -3.74
C LYS A 214 37.20 -6.16 -5.02
N GLY A 215 36.36 -7.08 -5.50
CA GLY A 215 36.59 -7.83 -6.76
C GLY A 215 35.89 -7.19 -7.92
#